data_AF-A0AA40EZT0-F1
#
_entry.id   AF-A0AA40EZT0-F1
#
_cell.length_a   1.000
_cell.length_b   1.000
_cell.length_c   1.000
_cell.angle_alpha   90.00
_cell.angle_beta   90.00
_cell.angle_gamma   90.00
#
_symmetry.space_group_name_H-M   'P 1'
#
loop_
_entity.id
_entity.type
_entity.pdbx_description
1 polymer ?
#
loop_
_entity_poly.entity_id
_entity_poly.type
_entity_poly.pdbx_seq_one_letter_code
_entity_poly.pdbx_strand_id
1 'polypeptide(L)'
;MVHEYVDPIVLAAIKATQKTGSEQHSNVGDGKRYTFLAALASEGISPKKIRDHVLNILIAARDTLACLMSAAFFELARQPAIQAKLRAEVDRQLEGRLPRYDDLQGMTYLNWFIKEALRLYPPIPMNILVANKDTILPVGGGPDSSAPIFVPAGQEVAYQIFSTHRRGDLWG
;
A
#
# COMPACT_ATOMS: atom_id res chain seq x y z
N MET A 1 -7.37 20.83 -14.35
CA MET A 1 -8.12 20.15 -13.28
C MET A 1 -7.24 19.58 -12.16
N VAL A 2 -6.42 18.53 -12.38
CA VAL A 2 -5.61 17.93 -11.28
C VAL A 2 -4.49 18.87 -10.78
N HIS A 3 -3.73 19.48 -11.70
CA HIS A 3 -2.66 20.41 -11.31
C HIS A 3 -3.22 21.67 -10.62
N GLU A 4 -4.29 22.26 -11.17
CA GLU A 4 -4.98 23.41 -10.58
C GLU A 4 -5.48 23.15 -9.16
N TYR A 5 -5.84 21.90 -8.85
CA TYR A 5 -6.26 21.51 -7.50
C TYR A 5 -5.08 21.32 -6.53
N VAL A 6 -3.98 20.72 -6.99
CA VAL A 6 -2.84 20.36 -6.14
C VAL A 6 -1.84 21.51 -5.97
N ASP A 7 -1.65 22.35 -6.98
CA ASP A 7 -0.68 23.46 -6.98
C ASP A 7 -0.90 24.43 -5.81
N PRO A 8 -2.14 24.87 -5.48
CA PRO A 8 -2.37 25.72 -4.30
C PRO A 8 -1.95 25.06 -2.98
N ILE A 9 -2.15 23.74 -2.85
CA ILE A 9 -1.80 22.97 -1.64
C ILE A 9 -0.28 22.88 -1.48
N VAL A 10 0.43 22.60 -2.58
CA VAL A 10 1.90 22.54 -2.62
C VAL A 10 2.49 23.90 -2.28
N LEU A 11 2.00 24.98 -2.90
CA LEU A 11 2.48 26.33 -2.63
C LEU A 11 2.20 26.76 -1.18
N ALA A 12 1.07 26.37 -0.61
CA ALA A 12 0.77 26.62 0.80
C ALA A 12 1.76 25.91 1.73
N ALA A 13 2.11 24.65 1.45
CA ALA A 13 3.08 23.88 2.23
C ALA A 13 4.50 24.48 2.17
N ILE A 14 4.94 24.93 0.99
CA ILE A 14 6.24 25.61 0.82
C ILE A 14 6.27 26.90 1.65
N LYS A 15 5.24 27.74 1.55
CA LYS A 15 5.14 28.99 2.32
C LYS A 15 5.14 28.74 3.82
N ALA A 16 4.42 27.72 4.30
CA ALA A 16 4.38 27.35 5.72
C ALA A 16 5.77 26.92 6.24
N THR A 17 6.52 26.18 5.41
CA THR A 17 7.86 25.70 5.78
C THR A 17 8.89 26.85 5.80
N GLN A 18 8.82 27.78 4.84
CA GLN A 18 9.66 28.98 4.81
C GLN A 18 9.44 29.91 6.01
N LYS A 19 8.20 30.07 6.47
CA LYS A 19 7.89 30.84 7.70
C LYS A 19 8.43 30.19 8.97
N THR A 20 8.65 28.88 8.96
CA THR A 20 9.15 28.13 10.13
C THR A 20 10.69 28.11 10.15
N GLY A 21 11.35 28.34 9.01
CA GLY A 21 12.82 28.38 8.89
C GLY A 21 13.50 29.63 9.49
N SER A 22 12.75 30.66 9.90
CA SER A 22 13.27 31.85 10.60
C SER A 22 13.24 31.75 12.13
N GLU A 23 12.68 30.68 12.69
CA GLU A 23 12.70 30.38 14.13
C GLU A 23 13.31 28.99 14.33
N GLN A 24 14.63 28.93 14.57
CA GLN A 24 15.34 27.68 14.83
C GLN A 24 14.93 27.05 16.17
N HIS A 25 14.90 25.71 16.17
CA HIS A 25 14.95 24.82 17.33
C HIS A 25 13.86 24.99 18.40
N SER A 26 12.64 24.54 18.08
CA SER A 26 11.68 24.16 19.12
C SER A 26 11.42 22.65 19.09
N ASN A 27 11.64 22.05 20.26
CA ASN A 27 11.28 20.70 20.71
C ASN A 27 10.21 19.96 19.90
N VAL A 28 10.36 18.64 19.84
CA VAL A 28 9.43 17.59 19.34
C VAL A 28 8.09 17.54 20.12
N GLY A 29 7.62 18.67 20.66
CA GLY A 29 6.43 18.79 21.49
C GLY A 29 5.36 19.76 20.98
N ASP A 30 5.57 20.47 19.87
CA ASP A 30 4.52 21.33 19.30
C ASP A 30 3.68 20.51 18.31
N GLY A 31 2.37 20.42 18.54
CA GLY A 31 1.41 19.51 17.90
C GLY A 31 1.20 19.66 16.38
N LYS A 32 2.18 20.16 15.62
CA LYS A 32 2.18 20.19 14.16
C LYS A 32 2.50 18.79 13.63
N ARG A 33 1.46 18.12 13.12
CA ARG A 33 1.54 16.81 12.47
C ARG A 33 2.58 16.84 11.35
N TYR A 34 3.64 16.05 11.50
CA TYR A 34 4.59 15.79 10.40
C TYR A 34 3.83 15.13 9.23
N THR A 35 3.96 15.69 8.05
CA THR A 35 3.35 15.14 6.83
C THR A 35 4.42 14.98 5.76
N PHE A 36 4.22 14.00 4.87
CA PHE A 36 5.10 13.78 3.73
C PHE A 36 5.24 15.05 2.85
N LEU A 37 4.16 15.80 2.67
CA LEU A 37 4.18 17.07 1.94
C LEU A 37 5.06 18.13 2.63
N ALA A 38 5.00 18.23 3.97
CA ALA A 38 5.85 19.15 4.72
C ALA A 38 7.33 18.73 4.64
N ALA A 39 7.62 17.43 4.66
CA ALA A 39 8.97 16.91 4.48
C ALA A 39 9.54 17.31 3.12
N LEU A 40 8.81 17.05 2.03
CA LEU A 40 9.22 17.44 0.68
C LEU A 40 9.40 18.96 0.53
N ALA A 41 8.53 19.76 1.16
CA ALA A 41 8.64 21.21 1.14
C ALA A 41 9.91 21.72 1.87
N SER A 42 10.40 20.98 2.87
CA SER A 42 11.62 21.31 3.61
C SER A 42 12.91 20.98 2.87
N GLU A 43 12.87 20.11 1.86
CA GLU A 43 14.04 19.74 1.04
C GLU A 43 14.44 20.81 0.01
N GLY A 44 13.66 21.89 -0.14
CA GLY A 44 13.98 22.97 -1.08
C GLY A 44 13.85 22.58 -2.56
N ILE A 45 13.13 21.49 -2.87
CA ILE A 45 12.87 21.06 -4.25
C ILE A 45 11.76 21.89 -4.92
N SER A 46 11.71 21.88 -6.25
CA SER A 46 10.77 22.72 -7.01
C SER A 46 9.30 22.32 -6.78
N PRO A 47 8.34 23.27 -6.85
CA PRO A 47 6.92 22.97 -6.65
C PRO A 47 6.39 21.87 -7.58
N LYS A 48 6.87 21.85 -8.84
CA LYS A 48 6.56 20.80 -9.81
C LYS A 48 7.00 19.43 -9.29
N LYS A 49 8.24 19.30 -8.81
CA LYS A 49 8.74 18.03 -8.26
C LYS A 49 7.93 17.60 -7.04
N ILE A 50 7.59 18.52 -6.12
CA ILE A 50 6.77 18.19 -4.95
C ILE A 50 5.41 17.63 -5.39
N ARG A 51 4.73 18.30 -6.32
CA ARG A 51 3.46 17.81 -6.88
C ARG A 51 3.62 16.42 -7.48
N ASP A 52 4.64 16.21 -8.31
CA ASP A 52 4.84 14.94 -9.00
C ASP A 52 5.04 13.78 -7.99
N HIS A 53 5.81 13.99 -6.91
CA HIS A 53 5.97 12.99 -5.84
C HIS A 53 4.66 12.71 -5.09
N VAL A 54 3.90 13.77 -4.75
CA VAL A 54 2.63 13.63 -4.02
C VAL A 54 1.59 12.90 -4.87
N LEU A 55 1.50 13.23 -6.16
CA LEU A 55 0.59 12.58 -7.09
C LEU A 55 0.95 11.11 -7.30
N ASN A 56 2.24 10.78 -7.44
CA ASN A 56 2.68 9.39 -7.59
C ASN A 56 2.24 8.51 -6.41
N ILE A 57 2.38 9.00 -5.18
CA ILE A 57 1.95 8.26 -3.98
C ILE A 57 0.43 8.18 -3.89
N LEU A 58 -0.27 9.28 -4.17
CA LEU A 58 -1.73 9.32 -4.11
C LEU A 58 -2.36 8.29 -5.06
N ILE A 59 -1.86 8.22 -6.30
CA ILE A 59 -2.37 7.27 -7.30
C ILE A 59 -2.09 5.84 -6.85
N ALA A 60 -0.86 5.55 -6.40
CA ALA A 60 -0.47 4.22 -5.94
C ALA A 60 -1.35 3.73 -4.77
N ALA A 61 -1.68 4.60 -3.82
CA ALA A 61 -2.46 4.23 -2.64
C ALA A 61 -3.98 4.20 -2.89
N ARG A 62 -4.51 5.06 -3.77
CA ARG A 62 -5.95 5.22 -3.97
C ARG A 62 -6.57 3.97 -4.60
N ASP A 63 -6.06 3.58 -5.76
CA ASP A 63 -6.71 2.54 -6.55
C ASP A 63 -6.54 1.16 -5.90
N THR A 64 -5.36 0.90 -5.31
CA THR A 64 -5.09 -0.34 -4.58
C THR A 64 -5.98 -0.50 -3.35
N LEU A 65 -6.20 0.57 -2.58
CA LEU A 65 -7.09 0.55 -1.42
C LEU A 65 -8.56 0.40 -1.84
N ALA A 66 -8.99 1.08 -2.91
CA ALA A 66 -10.34 0.96 -3.43
C ALA A 66 -10.66 -0.47 -3.88
N CYS A 67 -9.73 -1.14 -4.57
CA CYS A 67 -9.86 -2.55 -4.93
C CYS A 67 -10.02 -3.44 -3.70
N LEU A 68 -9.14 -3.30 -2.69
CA LEU A 68 -9.22 -4.09 -1.46
C LEU A 68 -10.55 -3.88 -0.72
N MET A 69 -10.99 -2.63 -0.59
CA MET A 69 -12.25 -2.33 0.09
C MET A 69 -13.45 -2.89 -0.66
N SER A 70 -13.46 -2.79 -1.98
CA SER A 70 -14.53 -3.36 -2.81
C SER A 70 -14.61 -4.88 -2.64
N ALA A 71 -13.46 -5.57 -2.68
CA ALA A 71 -13.39 -7.01 -2.45
C ALA A 71 -13.81 -7.41 -1.03
N ALA A 72 -13.34 -6.67 -0.02
CA ALA A 72 -13.71 -6.90 1.38
C ALA A 72 -15.23 -6.80 1.59
N PHE A 73 -15.86 -5.71 1.13
CA PHE A 73 -17.32 -5.57 1.27
C PHE A 73 -18.10 -6.59 0.45
N PHE A 74 -17.59 -6.97 -0.74
CA PHE A 74 -18.16 -8.04 -1.54
C PHE A 74 -18.19 -9.39 -0.78
N GLU A 75 -17.08 -9.76 -0.12
CA GLU A 75 -17.01 -10.99 0.68
C GLU A 75 -17.87 -10.91 1.94
N LEU A 76 -17.87 -9.78 2.65
CA LEU A 76 -18.70 -9.61 3.84
C LEU A 76 -20.19 -9.73 3.54
N ALA A 77 -20.64 -9.20 2.40
CA ALA A 77 -22.03 -9.31 1.97
C ALA A 77 -22.44 -10.76 1.66
N ARG A 78 -21.49 -11.62 1.26
CA ARG A 78 -21.72 -13.02 0.92
C ARG A 78 -21.50 -13.97 2.10
N GLN A 79 -20.84 -13.52 3.15
CA GLN A 79 -20.43 -14.34 4.30
C GLN A 79 -20.94 -13.74 5.62
N PRO A 80 -22.25 -13.82 5.93
CA PRO A 80 -22.83 -13.23 7.14
C PRO A 80 -22.19 -13.72 8.44
N ALA A 81 -21.76 -14.98 8.49
CA ALA A 81 -21.08 -15.56 9.65
C ALA A 81 -19.71 -14.91 9.92
N ILE A 82 -18.94 -14.65 8.87
CA ILE A 82 -17.64 -13.95 8.97
C ILE A 82 -17.87 -12.50 9.40
N GLN A 83 -18.87 -11.83 8.79
CA GLN A 83 -19.23 -10.46 9.15
C GLN A 83 -19.62 -10.34 10.63
N ALA A 84 -20.44 -11.26 11.14
CA ALA A 84 -20.83 -11.29 12.56
C ALA A 84 -19.62 -11.46 13.48
N LYS A 85 -18.69 -12.36 13.13
CA LYS A 85 -17.48 -12.61 13.91
C LYS A 85 -16.53 -11.41 13.92
N LEU A 86 -16.36 -10.72 12.79
CA LEU A 86 -15.57 -9.47 12.73
C LEU A 86 -16.20 -8.37 13.57
N ARG A 87 -17.52 -8.18 13.47
CA ARG A 87 -18.24 -7.20 14.28
C ARG A 87 -18.05 -7.45 15.77
N ALA A 88 -18.18 -8.71 16.21
CA ALA A 88 -17.96 -9.08 17.60
C ALA A 88 -16.52 -8.79 18.07
N GLU A 89 -15.49 -9.00 17.23
CA GLU A 89 -14.12 -8.63 17.57
C GLU A 89 -13.95 -7.11 17.72
N VAL A 90 -14.51 -6.34 16.78
CA VAL A 90 -14.45 -4.87 16.80
C VAL A 90 -15.17 -4.31 18.02
N ASP A 91 -16.38 -4.79 18.31
CA ASP A 91 -17.19 -4.34 19.45
C ASP A 91 -16.49 -4.65 20.77
N ARG A 92 -15.88 -5.84 20.89
CA ARG A 92 -15.10 -6.22 22.07
C ARG A 92 -13.84 -5.37 22.27
N GLN A 93 -13.13 -5.05 21.18
CA GLN A 93 -11.85 -4.34 21.28
C GLN A 93 -12.04 -2.83 21.48
N LEU A 94 -13.07 -2.26 20.86
CA LEU A 94 -13.29 -0.82 20.83
C LEU A 94 -14.36 -0.35 21.81
N GLU A 95 -15.33 -1.18 22.19
CA GLU A 95 -16.39 -0.79 23.13
C GLU A 95 -17.09 0.53 22.70
N GLY A 96 -17.28 0.74 21.39
CA GLY A 96 -17.91 1.93 20.82
C GLY A 96 -16.99 3.16 20.66
N ARG A 97 -15.72 3.10 21.07
CA ARG A 97 -14.75 4.19 20.86
C ARG A 97 -14.13 4.15 19.46
N LEU A 98 -13.50 5.26 19.05
CA LEU A 98 -12.70 5.28 17.82
C LEU A 98 -11.42 4.44 17.96
N PRO A 99 -11.01 3.72 16.90
CA PRO A 99 -9.79 2.93 16.92
C PRO A 99 -8.54 3.82 17.02
N ARG A 100 -7.59 3.40 17.86
CA ARG A 100 -6.22 3.88 17.95
C ARG A 100 -5.28 2.87 17.30
N TYR A 101 -4.05 3.30 17.02
CA TYR A 101 -3.04 2.44 16.38
C TYR A 101 -2.80 1.14 17.16
N ASP A 102 -2.68 1.24 18.48
CA ASP A 102 -2.39 0.09 19.34
C ASP A 102 -3.53 -0.94 19.35
N ASP A 103 -4.77 -0.53 19.08
CA ASP A 103 -5.91 -1.44 19.04
C ASP A 103 -5.85 -2.39 17.85
N LEU A 104 -5.26 -1.93 16.75
CA LEU A 104 -5.18 -2.69 15.50
C LEU A 104 -4.33 -3.95 15.66
N GLN A 105 -3.36 -3.94 16.58
CA GLN A 105 -2.55 -5.12 16.89
C GLN A 105 -3.37 -6.23 17.56
N GLY A 106 -4.41 -5.85 18.32
CA GLY A 106 -5.32 -6.80 18.99
C GLY A 106 -6.39 -7.40 18.07
N MET A 107 -6.65 -6.79 16.90
CA MET A 107 -7.70 -7.22 15.96
C MET A 107 -7.19 -8.33 15.02
N THR A 108 -6.97 -9.50 15.60
CA THR A 108 -6.35 -10.64 14.91
C THR A 108 -7.23 -11.17 13.78
N TYR A 109 -8.53 -11.32 14.02
CA TYR A 109 -9.46 -11.86 13.03
C TYR A 109 -9.67 -10.89 11.86
N LEU A 110 -9.73 -9.59 12.13
CA LEU A 110 -9.73 -8.54 11.10
C LEU A 110 -8.47 -8.61 10.22
N ASN A 111 -7.29 -8.79 10.82
CA ASN A 111 -6.04 -8.93 10.07
C ASN A 111 -6.06 -10.18 9.17
N TRP A 112 -6.56 -11.31 9.67
CA TRP A 112 -6.73 -12.52 8.85
C TRP A 112 -7.71 -12.29 7.70
N PHE A 113 -8.84 -11.63 7.96
CA PHE A 113 -9.81 -11.31 6.92
C PHE A 113 -9.21 -10.42 5.82
N ILE A 114 -8.48 -9.37 6.19
CA ILE A 114 -7.81 -8.49 5.21
C ILE A 114 -6.78 -9.27 4.38
N LYS A 115 -5.98 -10.13 5.02
CA LYS A 115 -5.01 -10.99 4.32
C LYS A 115 -5.70 -11.95 3.36
N GLU A 116 -6.83 -12.52 3.75
CA GLU A 116 -7.59 -13.43 2.89
C GLU A 116 -8.24 -12.68 1.72
N ALA A 117 -8.76 -11.48 1.97
CA ALA A 117 -9.26 -10.60 0.90
C ALA A 117 -8.14 -10.23 -0.09
N LEU A 118 -6.91 -9.98 0.38
CA LEU A 118 -5.74 -9.73 -0.49
C LEU A 118 -5.27 -10.99 -1.24
N ARG A 119 -5.38 -12.17 -0.62
CA ARG A 119 -5.06 -13.44 -1.27
C ARG A 119 -6.02 -13.70 -2.42
N LEU A 120 -7.32 -13.56 -2.17
CA LEU A 120 -8.37 -13.77 -3.17
C LEU A 120 -8.39 -12.62 -4.20
N TYR A 121 -8.28 -11.38 -3.79
CA TYR A 121 -8.44 -10.22 -4.67
C TYR A 121 -7.22 -9.30 -4.58
N PRO A 122 -6.04 -9.74 -5.04
CA PRO A 122 -4.85 -8.91 -5.04
C PRO A 122 -5.08 -7.69 -5.98
N PRO A 123 -4.89 -6.45 -5.51
CA PRO A 123 -5.08 -5.27 -6.35
C PRO A 123 -4.17 -5.26 -7.60
N ILE A 124 -3.01 -5.91 -7.51
CA ILE A 124 -2.09 -6.13 -8.63
C ILE A 124 -2.02 -7.65 -8.86
N PRO A 125 -2.77 -8.21 -9.83
CA PRO A 125 -2.88 -9.66 -10.01
C PRO A 125 -1.69 -10.28 -10.76
N MET A 126 -0.92 -9.48 -11.49
CA MET A 126 0.26 -9.88 -12.25
C MET A 126 1.29 -8.75 -12.18
N ASN A 127 2.57 -9.10 -12.12
CA ASN A 127 3.65 -8.15 -12.26
C ASN A 127 4.69 -8.67 -13.26
N ILE A 128 5.43 -7.75 -13.88
CA ILE A 128 6.44 -8.02 -14.90
C ILE A 128 7.74 -7.33 -14.49
N LEU A 129 8.84 -8.08 -14.52
CA LEU A 129 10.18 -7.56 -14.29
C LEU A 129 11.02 -7.77 -15.55
N VAL A 130 12.02 -6.90 -15.77
CA VAL A 130 12.97 -7.04 -16.87
C VAL A 130 14.34 -7.37 -16.30
N ALA A 131 14.98 -8.43 -16.80
CA ALA A 131 16.33 -8.79 -16.40
C ALA A 131 17.31 -7.69 -16.84
N ASN A 132 17.98 -7.04 -15.89
CA ASN A 132 18.95 -5.99 -16.19
C ASN A 132 20.31 -6.52 -16.72
N LYS A 133 20.57 -7.82 -16.51
CA LYS A 133 21.71 -8.58 -17.01
C LYS A 133 21.32 -10.05 -17.11
N ASP A 134 22.12 -10.82 -17.82
CA ASP A 134 21.99 -12.28 -17.84
C ASP A 134 21.96 -12.83 -16.41
N THR A 135 20.93 -13.62 -16.13
CA THR A 135 20.68 -14.18 -14.81
C THR A 135 20.06 -15.57 -14.89
N ILE A 136 19.90 -16.20 -13.74
CA ILE A 136 19.34 -17.54 -13.62
C ILE A 136 18.28 -17.51 -12.51
N LEU A 137 17.06 -17.92 -12.85
CA LEU A 137 16.08 -18.26 -11.83
C LEU A 137 16.42 -19.64 -11.27
N PRO A 138 16.49 -19.81 -9.94
CA PRO A 138 17.01 -21.04 -9.33
C PRO A 138 16.14 -22.26 -9.61
N VAL A 139 14.84 -22.05 -9.84
CA VAL A 139 13.83 -23.10 -10.10
C VAL A 139 12.79 -22.60 -11.10
N GLY A 140 11.98 -23.50 -11.64
CA GLY A 140 10.88 -23.24 -12.57
C GLY A 140 11.04 -23.91 -13.94
N GLY A 141 12.20 -24.49 -14.23
CA GLY A 141 12.50 -25.17 -15.49
C GLY A 141 12.43 -26.70 -15.37
N GLY A 142 12.51 -27.39 -16.51
CA GLY A 142 12.47 -28.85 -16.57
C GLY A 142 11.08 -29.46 -16.33
N PRO A 143 10.94 -30.79 -16.42
CA PRO A 143 9.64 -31.48 -16.33
C PRO A 143 8.94 -31.36 -14.97
N ASP A 144 9.71 -31.13 -13.91
CA ASP A 144 9.26 -31.07 -12.51
C ASP A 144 9.38 -29.65 -11.91
N SER A 145 9.71 -28.65 -12.73
CA SER A 145 9.97 -27.26 -12.28
C SER A 145 11.13 -27.11 -11.29
N SER A 146 12.00 -28.10 -11.10
CA SER A 146 13.13 -28.02 -10.17
C SER A 146 14.42 -27.49 -10.80
N ALA A 147 14.52 -27.49 -12.13
CA ALA A 147 15.71 -27.06 -12.83
C ALA A 147 15.79 -25.52 -12.93
N PRO A 148 17.01 -24.95 -13.00
CA PRO A 148 17.20 -23.52 -13.19
C PRO A 148 16.74 -23.06 -14.58
N ILE A 149 16.32 -21.80 -14.68
CA ILE A 149 15.97 -21.15 -15.95
C ILE A 149 16.97 -20.03 -16.23
N PHE A 150 17.66 -20.10 -17.37
CA PHE A 150 18.45 -18.97 -17.85
C PHE A 150 17.54 -17.85 -18.36
N VAL A 151 17.81 -16.62 -17.93
CA VAL A 151 17.07 -15.41 -18.31
C VAL A 151 18.08 -14.40 -18.88
N PRO A 152 18.05 -14.12 -20.20
CA PRO A 152 18.98 -13.18 -20.80
C PRO A 152 18.65 -11.73 -20.41
N ALA A 153 19.65 -10.85 -20.48
CA ALA A 153 19.47 -9.42 -20.30
C ALA A 153 18.38 -8.88 -21.25
N GLY A 154 17.49 -8.04 -20.74
CA GLY A 154 16.35 -7.49 -21.47
C GLY A 154 15.11 -8.39 -21.51
N GLN A 155 15.20 -9.64 -21.04
CA GLN A 155 14.06 -10.54 -21.00
C GLN A 155 13.04 -10.12 -19.94
N GLU A 156 11.76 -10.06 -20.34
CA GLU A 156 10.66 -9.90 -19.41
C GLU A 156 10.32 -11.21 -18.71
N VAL A 157 10.10 -11.13 -17.40
CA VAL A 157 9.67 -12.21 -16.52
C VAL A 157 8.39 -11.77 -15.83
N ALA A 158 7.27 -12.37 -16.22
CA ALA A 158 5.97 -12.13 -15.62
C ALA A 158 5.67 -13.18 -14.54
N TYR A 159 5.08 -12.77 -13.42
CA TYR A 159 4.56 -13.69 -12.41
C TYR A 159 3.11 -13.39 -12.06
N GLN A 160 2.30 -14.45 -11.98
CA GLN A 160 0.86 -14.39 -11.75
C GLN A 160 0.54 -14.52 -10.25
N ILE A 161 0.34 -13.40 -9.58
CA ILE A 161 0.01 -13.34 -8.16
C ILE A 161 -1.37 -13.96 -7.93
N PHE A 162 -2.36 -13.59 -8.76
CA PHE A 162 -3.74 -14.06 -8.63
C PHE A 162 -3.85 -15.60 -8.67
N SER A 163 -3.15 -16.24 -9.61
CA SER A 163 -3.13 -17.69 -9.76
C SER A 163 -2.31 -18.36 -8.66
N THR A 164 -1.14 -17.81 -8.32
CA THR A 164 -0.27 -18.36 -7.26
C THR A 164 -0.97 -18.34 -5.90
N HIS A 165 -1.76 -17.30 -5.61
CA HIS A 165 -2.54 -17.21 -4.39
C HIS A 165 -3.72 -18.20 -4.32
N ARG A 166 -4.03 -18.92 -5.40
CA ARG A 166 -5.12 -19.92 -5.48
C ARG A 166 -4.64 -21.34 -5.70
N ARG A 167 -3.33 -21.54 -5.73
CA ARG A 167 -2.72 -22.85 -5.87
C ARG A 167 -3.05 -23.72 -4.67
N GLY A 168 -3.81 -24.80 -4.89
CA GLY A 168 -4.19 -25.74 -3.82
C GLY A 168 -2.97 -26.38 -3.15
N ASP A 169 -1.90 -26.63 -3.91
CA ASP A 169 -0.65 -27.17 -3.38
C ASP A 169 0.08 -26.23 -2.40
N LEU A 170 -0.24 -24.93 -2.40
CA LEU A 170 0.33 -23.94 -1.48
C LEU A 170 -0.63 -23.51 -0.36
N TRP A 171 -1.94 -23.54 -0.63
CA TRP A 171 -2.96 -22.93 0.25
C TRP A 171 -3.95 -23.92 0.88
N GLY A 172 -3.90 -25.21 0.52
CA GLY A 172 -4.76 -26.28 1.07
C GLY A 172 -5.96 -26.56 0.20
#